data_AF-A0A971NNK4-F1
#
_entry.id   AF-A0A971NNK4-F1
#
_cell.length_a   1.000
_cell.length_b   1.000
_cell.length_c   1.000
_cell.angle_alpha   90.00
_cell.angle_beta   90.00
_cell.angle_gamma   90.00
#
_symmetry.space_group_name_H-M   'P 1'
#
loop_
_entity.id
_entity.type
_entity.pdbx_description
1 polymer ?
#
loop_
_entity_poly.entity_id
_entity_poly.type
_entity_poly.pdbx_seq_one_letter_code
_entity_poly.pdbx_strand_id
1 'polypeptide(L)'
;MFGIGGQELLLILLLALIILGPKKLPEMAKTIGKAMGEFQRATNDLKREIDVASRETPAEPAAPASKQGGTTAPNSASAPVQQEERQPEKKKSEDELMSYRPGEIEE
;
A
#
# COMPACT_ATOMS: atom_id res chain seq x y z
N MET A 1 -24.97 -13.27 -16.69
CA MET A 1 -26.04 -14.19 -16.22
C MET A 1 -26.02 -14.45 -14.71
N PHE A 2 -25.46 -13.56 -13.89
CA PHE A 2 -25.79 -13.49 -12.46
C PHE A 2 -25.67 -12.02 -12.07
N GLY A 3 -26.77 -11.29 -12.20
CA GLY A 3 -26.87 -9.88 -11.86
C GLY A 3 -27.04 -9.65 -10.37
N ILE A 4 -26.37 -10.45 -9.53
CA ILE A 4 -26.41 -10.28 -8.07
C ILE A 4 -25.61 -9.03 -7.74
N GLY A 5 -26.32 -7.93 -7.54
CA GLY A 5 -25.80 -6.71 -6.99
C GLY A 5 -25.57 -6.81 -5.48
N GLY A 6 -24.98 -5.76 -4.92
CA GLY A 6 -24.70 -5.69 -3.49
C GLY A 6 -25.94 -5.86 -2.61
N GLN A 7 -27.11 -5.42 -3.08
CA GLN A 7 -28.38 -5.53 -2.35
C GLN A 7 -28.84 -6.99 -2.20
N GLU A 8 -28.81 -7.78 -3.27
CA GLU A 8 -29.22 -9.19 -3.23
C GLU A 8 -28.24 -10.02 -2.38
N LEU A 9 -26.94 -9.74 -2.46
CA LEU A 9 -25.94 -10.36 -1.60
C LEU A 9 -26.20 -10.05 -0.12
N LEU A 10 -26.57 -8.82 0.21
CA LEU A 10 -26.85 -8.38 1.58
C LEU A 10 -28.12 -9.05 2.13
N LEU A 11 -29.15 -9.25 1.28
CA LEU A 11 -30.37 -9.97 1.65
C LEU A 11 -30.07 -11.46 1.97
N ILE A 12 -29.26 -12.12 1.14
CA ILE A 12 -28.83 -13.51 1.36
C ILE A 12 -27.97 -13.61 2.62
N LEU A 13 -27.05 -12.66 2.82
CA LEU A 13 -26.23 -12.58 4.03
C LEU A 13 -27.10 -12.45 5.28
N LEU A 14 -28.14 -11.61 5.25
CA LEU A 14 -29.06 -11.45 6.37
C LEU A 14 -29.80 -12.76 6.69
N LEU A 15 -30.28 -13.48 5.68
CA LEU A 15 -30.93 -14.77 5.89
C LEU A 15 -29.95 -15.82 6.45
N ALA A 16 -28.72 -15.87 5.93
CA ALA A 16 -27.67 -16.73 6.45
C ALA A 16 -27.30 -16.38 7.90
N LEU A 17 -27.26 -15.09 8.25
CA LEU A 17 -27.02 -14.59 9.60
C LEU A 17 -28.13 -14.99 10.58
N ILE A 18 -29.38 -15.13 10.13
CA ILE A 18 -30.47 -15.62 10.98
C ILE A 18 -30.32 -17.12 11.26
N ILE A 19 -30.00 -17.91 10.22
CA ILE A 19 -29.89 -19.37 10.33
C ILE A 19 -28.63 -19.76 11.12
N LEU A 20 -27.49 -19.17 10.79
CA LEU A 20 -26.19 -19.50 11.36
C LEU A 20 -25.86 -18.65 12.60
N GLY A 21 -26.36 -17.41 12.66
CA GLY A 21 -26.09 -16.44 13.72
C GLY A 21 -24.99 -15.43 13.37
N PRO A 22 -25.13 -14.14 13.76
CA PRO A 22 -24.16 -13.08 13.45
C PRO A 22 -22.81 -13.24 14.16
N LYS A 23 -22.76 -14.02 15.24
CA LYS A 23 -21.52 -14.35 15.92
C LYS A 23 -20.73 -15.47 15.23
N LYS A 24 -21.41 -16.36 14.49
CA LYS A 24 -20.80 -17.55 13.90
C LYS A 24 -20.04 -17.27 12.62
N LEU A 25 -20.54 -16.38 11.75
CA LEU A 25 -19.80 -15.96 10.55
C LEU A 25 -18.39 -15.42 10.85
N PRO A 26 -18.19 -14.43 11.74
CA PRO A 26 -16.85 -13.91 12.04
C PRO A 26 -15.98 -14.92 12.80
N GLU A 27 -16.57 -15.78 13.63
CA GLU A 27 -15.86 -16.84 14.34
C GLU A 27 -15.28 -17.88 13.36
N MET A 28 -16.09 -18.33 12.40
CA MET A 28 -15.65 -19.24 11.33
C MET A 28 -14.64 -18.58 10.41
N ALA A 29 -14.87 -17.33 9.99
CA ALA A 29 -13.94 -16.58 9.15
C ALA A 29 -12.57 -16.39 9.81
N LYS A 30 -12.51 -16.12 11.12
CA LYS A 30 -11.25 -16.05 11.87
C LYS A 30 -10.49 -17.37 11.86
N THR A 31 -11.20 -18.48 12.02
CA THR A 31 -10.59 -19.82 12.05
C THR A 31 -10.06 -20.20 10.67
N ILE A 32 -10.88 -20.05 9.64
CA ILE A 32 -10.49 -20.31 8.25
C ILE A 32 -9.35 -19.36 7.82
N GLY A 33 -9.41 -18.09 8.20
CA GLY A 33 -8.38 -17.11 7.87
C GLY A 33 -7.03 -17.44 8.50
N LYS A 34 -7.00 -17.90 9.76
CA LYS A 34 -5.78 -18.39 10.40
C LYS A 34 -5.24 -19.62 9.68
N ALA A 35 -6.09 -20.61 9.43
CA ALA A 35 -5.70 -21.84 8.72
C ALA A 35 -5.14 -21.54 7.32
N MET A 36 -5.79 -20.65 6.56
CA MET A 36 -5.33 -20.22 5.25
C MET A 36 -3.99 -19.49 5.33
N GLY A 37 -3.80 -18.62 6.33
CA GLY A 37 -2.54 -17.92 6.55
C GLY A 37 -1.37 -18.86 6.89
N GLU A 38 -1.62 -19.85 7.74
CA GLU A 38 -0.64 -20.89 8.09
C GLU A 38 -0.34 -21.80 6.90
N PHE A 39 -1.37 -22.19 6.14
CA PHE A 39 -1.21 -22.99 4.92
C PHE A 39 -0.37 -22.26 3.88
N GLN A 40 -0.61 -20.96 3.67
CA GLN A 40 0.19 -20.14 2.75
C GLN A 40 1.65 -20.05 3.19
N ARG A 41 1.93 -19.93 4.49
CA ARG A 41 3.31 -19.92 5.01
C ARG A 41 3.99 -21.26 4.78
N ALA A 42 3.37 -22.36 5.19
CA ALA A 42 3.90 -23.70 4.99
C ALA A 42 4.15 -24.02 3.50
N THR A 43 3.23 -23.62 2.63
CA THR A 43 3.39 -23.79 1.17
C THR A 43 4.55 -22.95 0.63
N ASN A 44 4.74 -21.73 1.14
CA ASN A 44 5.82 -20.85 0.70
C ASN A 44 7.19 -21.34 1.17
N ASP A 45 7.27 -21.90 2.38
CA ASP A 45 8.49 -22.49 2.91
C ASP A 45 8.88 -23.73 2.10
N LEU A 46 7.91 -24.62 1.83
CA LEU A 46 8.13 -25.77 0.95
C LEU A 46 8.57 -25.35 -0.47
N LYS A 47 7.96 -24.30 -1.03
CA LYS A 47 8.36 -23.77 -2.33
C LYS A 47 9.79 -23.23 -2.33
N ARG A 48 10.25 -22.64 -1.22
CA ARG A 48 11.64 -22.17 -1.05
C ARG A 48 12.60 -23.35 -0.93
N GLU A 49 12.26 -24.37 -0.16
CA GLU A 49 13.07 -25.58 -0.02
C GLU A 49 13.25 -26.29 -1.37
N ILE A 50 12.18 -26.40 -2.15
CA ILE A 50 12.22 -26.99 -3.50
C ILE A 50 13.06 -26.12 -4.45
N ASP A 51 12.93 -24.79 -4.40
CA ASP A 51 13.73 -23.87 -5.22
C ASP A 51 15.23 -23.94 -4.88
N VAL A 52 15.57 -24.07 -3.59
CA VAL A 52 16.95 -24.25 -3.13
C VAL A 52 17.50 -25.62 -3.57
N ALA A 53 16.74 -26.70 -3.39
CA ALA A 53 17.15 -28.04 -3.84
C ALA A 53 17.31 -28.10 -5.38
N SER A 54 16.46 -27.40 -6.13
CA SER A 54 16.53 -27.35 -7.59
C SER A 54 17.70 -26.50 -8.10
N ARG A 55 18.25 -25.60 -7.27
CA ARG A 55 19.44 -24.79 -7.56
C ARG A 55 20.77 -25.50 -7.33
N GLU A 56 20.78 -26.66 -6.67
CA GLU A 56 21.98 -27.51 -6.58
C GLU A 56 22.30 -28.23 -7.91
N THR A 57 21.43 -28.10 -8.93
CA THR A 57 21.78 -28.36 -10.34
C THR A 57 22.19 -27.03 -10.99
N PRO A 58 23.46 -26.85 -11.43
CA PRO A 58 23.92 -25.55 -11.92
C PRO A 58 23.26 -25.15 -13.25
N ALA A 59 22.31 -24.22 -13.21
CA ALA A 59 21.97 -23.36 -14.36
C ALA A 59 21.19 -22.09 -13.93
N GLU A 60 21.93 -20.97 -13.95
CA GLU A 60 21.51 -19.60 -14.29
C GLU A 60 20.53 -18.80 -13.38
N PRO A 61 20.85 -17.54 -13.02
CA PRO A 61 20.09 -16.75 -12.05
C PRO A 61 18.95 -15.95 -12.69
N ALA A 62 17.70 -16.32 -12.40
CA ALA A 62 16.54 -15.44 -12.61
C ALA A 62 16.06 -14.87 -11.26
N ALA A 63 16.14 -13.54 -11.15
CA ALA A 63 15.82 -12.75 -9.96
C ALA A 63 14.35 -12.90 -9.51
N PRO A 64 14.06 -12.98 -8.19
CA PRO A 64 12.69 -12.99 -7.70
C PRO A 64 12.09 -11.58 -7.72
N ALA A 65 11.03 -11.41 -8.52
CA ALA A 65 10.15 -10.27 -8.49
C ALA A 65 9.60 -10.07 -7.07
N SER A 66 10.12 -9.01 -6.44
CA SER A 66 9.55 -8.42 -5.24
C SER A 66 8.24 -7.74 -5.64
N LYS A 67 7.10 -8.15 -5.06
CA LYS A 67 6.04 -7.26 -4.56
C LYS A 67 4.79 -8.04 -4.09
N GLN A 68 4.38 -7.69 -2.87
CA GLN A 68 3.00 -7.52 -2.35
C GLN A 68 2.33 -8.60 -1.46
N GLY A 69 2.03 -8.12 -0.24
CA GLY A 69 0.79 -8.39 0.52
C GLY A 69 1.04 -8.67 2.01
N GLY A 70 0.75 -7.82 2.99
CA GLY A 70 0.13 -6.50 3.02
C GLY A 70 0.09 -5.98 4.47
N THR A 71 0.48 -4.72 4.68
CA THR A 71 0.15 -3.94 5.88
C THR A 71 -1.23 -3.35 5.68
N THR A 72 -2.21 -3.74 6.49
CA THR A 72 -3.41 -2.92 6.74
C THR A 72 -3.77 -3.01 8.22
N ALA A 73 -3.40 -1.98 8.97
CA ALA A 73 -4.08 -1.61 10.21
C ALA A 73 -4.74 -0.24 9.94
N PRO A 74 -6.08 -0.11 10.03
CA PRO A 74 -6.79 1.10 9.65
C PRO A 74 -6.80 2.14 10.78
N ASN A 75 -6.31 3.33 10.43
CA ASN A 75 -6.83 4.66 10.73
C ASN A 75 -7.83 4.81 11.90
N SER A 76 -7.39 5.44 13.00
CA SER A 76 -8.26 6.16 13.93
C SER A 76 -8.22 7.64 13.57
N ALA A 77 -9.41 8.17 13.33
CA ALA A 77 -9.71 9.54 12.96
C ALA A 77 -9.07 10.59 13.86
N SER A 78 -8.45 11.60 13.26
CA SER A 78 -8.79 13.02 13.50
C SER A 78 -8.20 13.88 12.40
N ALA A 79 -9.04 14.45 11.53
CA ALA A 79 -8.71 15.70 10.87
C ALA A 79 -8.93 16.83 11.89
N PRO A 80 -8.07 17.86 11.87
CA PRO A 80 -8.59 19.10 11.31
C PRO A 80 -7.65 19.71 10.26
N VAL A 81 -8.32 20.42 9.37
CA VAL A 81 -7.81 21.25 8.29
C VAL A 81 -7.16 22.51 8.87
N GLN A 82 -6.19 23.06 8.11
CA GLN A 82 -5.63 24.43 8.11
C GLN A 82 -4.19 24.63 8.60
N GLN A 83 -3.55 25.54 7.86
CA GLN A 83 -2.31 26.28 8.10
C GLN A 83 -1.10 25.74 7.30
N GLU A 84 -0.87 26.18 6.06
CA GLU A 84 -0.33 27.48 5.60
C GLU A 84 1.19 27.42 5.35
N GLU A 85 1.61 28.09 4.28
CA GLU A 85 2.97 28.31 3.78
C GLU A 85 3.76 27.14 3.15
N ARG A 86 3.55 27.00 1.84
CA ARG A 86 4.61 26.59 0.91
C ARG A 86 5.65 27.71 0.80
N GLN A 87 6.89 27.36 1.13
CA GLN A 87 8.12 28.12 0.91
C GLN A 87 8.25 28.62 -0.54
N PRO A 88 8.69 29.87 -0.78
CA PRO A 88 9.21 30.27 -2.08
C PRO A 88 10.70 29.91 -2.23
N GLU A 89 10.98 29.52 -3.47
CA GLU A 89 12.18 28.96 -4.07
C GLU A 89 13.35 29.96 -4.14
N LYS A 90 14.57 29.49 -3.84
CA LYS A 90 15.82 30.22 -4.12
C LYS A 90 16.09 30.24 -5.64
N LYS A 91 16.20 31.44 -6.22
CA LYS A 91 17.09 31.69 -7.37
C LYS A 91 17.65 33.11 -7.31
N LYS A 92 18.86 33.20 -6.76
CA LYS A 92 19.72 34.38 -6.71
C LYS A 92 20.43 34.48 -8.06
N SER A 93 19.95 35.35 -8.94
CA SER A 93 20.61 35.73 -10.18
C SER A 93 20.10 37.11 -10.58
N GLU A 94 20.61 38.13 -9.89
CA GLU A 94 20.49 39.51 -10.34
C GLU A 94 21.88 40.13 -10.24
N ASP A 95 22.57 40.07 -11.38
CA ASP A 95 23.79 40.76 -11.79
C ASP A 95 23.62 42.29 -11.79
N GLU A 96 22.99 42.87 -10.77
CA GLU A 96 22.66 44.30 -10.77
C GLU A 96 23.05 44.99 -9.47
N LEU A 97 24.30 44.79 -9.05
CA LEU A 97 24.95 45.68 -8.08
C LEU A 97 26.45 45.78 -8.37
N MET A 98 26.79 45.85 -9.66
CA MET A 98 28.08 46.35 -10.08
C MET A 98 28.07 47.87 -9.90
N SER A 99 28.53 48.28 -8.72
CA SER A 99 29.35 49.46 -8.50
C SER A 99 29.00 50.68 -9.36
N TYR A 100 28.19 51.56 -8.77
CA TYR A 100 28.54 52.97 -8.62
C TYR A 100 29.97 53.29 -9.10
N ARG A 101 30.09 53.94 -10.26
CA ARG A 101 31.26 54.78 -10.58
C ARG A 101 30.74 56.15 -11.03
N PRO A 102 30.95 57.20 -10.22
CA PRO A 102 30.50 58.55 -10.50
C PRO A 102 31.51 59.30 -11.40
N GLY A 103 31.02 60.32 -12.10
CA GLY A 103 31.80 61.21 -12.99
C GLY A 103 31.57 60.83 -14.46
N GLU A 104 31.25 61.73 -15.39
CA GLU A 104 31.51 63.17 -15.44
C GLU A 104 30.38 63.87 -16.23
N ILE A 105 29.93 65.01 -15.70
CA ILE A 105 29.60 66.25 -16.42
C ILE A 105 30.71 66.53 -17.48
N GLU A 106 30.47 66.91 -18.72
CA GLU A 106 30.02 68.24 -19.18
C GLU A 106 30.11 68.29 -20.73
N GLU A 107 29.26 69.13 -21.32
CA GLU A 107 29.15 69.69 -22.70
C GLU A 107 29.16 68.81 -23.96
#